data_AF-A0AAE9ITJ9-F1
#
_entry.id   AF-A0AAE9ITJ9-F1
#
_cell.length_a   1.000
_cell.length_b   1.000
_cell.length_c   1.000
_cell.angle_alpha   90.00
_cell.angle_beta   90.00
_cell.angle_gamma   90.00
#
_symmetry.space_group_name_H-M   'P 1'
#
loop_
_entity.id
_entity.type
_entity.pdbx_description
1 polymer ?
#
loop_
_entity_poly.entity_id
_entity_poly.type
_entity_poly.pdbx_seq_one_letter_code
_entity_poly.pdbx_strand_id
1 'polypeptide(L)'
;MVSRHTILLLFLVMGLASADFSASFKSFIINNYSQQMYDDLARNDLGAVGSYGGGTHDGYSPTSRRAVILVHGTTNNAGNFFGQRNALLSNGWSQEIVYGTTYGSGSA
;
A
#
# COMPACT_ATOMS: atom_id res chain seq x y z
N MET A 1 32.59 4.64 -12.23
CA MET A 1 32.45 3.18 -11.94
C MET A 1 31.63 3.03 -10.68
N VAL A 2 30.55 2.25 -10.69
CA VAL A 2 29.71 2.00 -9.50
C VAL A 2 30.35 0.87 -8.69
N SER A 3 30.60 1.08 -7.40
CA SER A 3 31.24 0.08 -6.53
C SER A 3 30.32 -1.13 -6.31
N ARG A 4 30.90 -2.33 -6.17
CA ARG A 4 30.16 -3.56 -5.82
C ARG A 4 29.33 -3.38 -4.54
N HIS A 5 29.81 -2.57 -3.59
CA HIS A 5 29.07 -2.25 -2.36
C HIS A 5 27.85 -1.38 -2.64
N THR A 6 27.95 -0.43 -3.57
CA THR A 6 26.83 0.41 -4.01
C THR A 6 25.75 -0.43 -4.69
N ILE A 7 26.15 -1.42 -5.51
CA ILE A 7 25.21 -2.36 -6.15
C ILE A 7 24.51 -3.22 -5.09
N LEU A 8 25.25 -3.78 -4.12
CA LEU A 8 24.69 -4.59 -3.03
C LEU A 8 23.70 -3.77 -2.17
N LEU A 9 24.05 -2.52 -1.87
CA LEU A 9 23.20 -1.59 -1.13
C LEU A 9 21.91 -1.28 -1.91
N LEU A 10 21.99 -1.12 -3.23
CA LEU A 10 20.82 -0.90 -4.08
C LEU A 10 19.83 -2.07 -4.02
N PHE A 11 20.34 -3.31 -4.13
CA PHE A 11 19.51 -4.51 -4.02
C PHE A 11 18.88 -4.66 -2.63
N LEU A 12 19.61 -4.31 -1.56
CA LEU A 12 19.09 -4.34 -0.20
C LEU A 12 17.97 -3.31 0.01
N VAL A 13 18.11 -2.10 -0.53
CA VAL A 13 17.10 -1.04 -0.43
C VAL A 13 15.86 -1.35 -1.28
N MET A 14 16.03 -1.99 -2.43
CA MET A 14 14.90 -2.43 -3.28
C MET A 14 14.04 -3.50 -2.61
N GLY A 15 14.61 -4.35 -1.75
CA GLY A 15 13.86 -5.35 -0.97
C GLY A 15 13.05 -4.76 0.20
N LEU A 16 13.28 -3.51 0.57
CA LEU A 16 12.58 -2.82 1.66
C LEU A 16 11.40 -1.97 1.17
N ALA A 17 11.23 -1.81 -0.15
CA ALA A 17 10.11 -1.10 -0.73
C ALA A 17 8.87 -2.00 -0.76
N SER A 18 8.17 -2.09 0.38
CA SER A 18 6.89 -2.77 0.48
C SER A 18 5.74 -1.88 -0.01
N ALA A 19 4.70 -2.49 -0.56
CA ALA A 19 3.46 -1.81 -0.92
C ALA A 19 2.62 -1.65 0.36
N ASP A 20 3.00 -0.70 1.20
CA ASP A 20 2.37 -0.50 2.51
C ASP A 20 1.40 0.69 2.52
N PHE A 21 0.52 0.71 3.52
CA PHE A 21 -0.12 1.96 3.94
C PHE A 21 0.94 3.00 4.32
N SER A 22 0.70 4.25 3.88
CA SER A 22 1.53 5.40 4.29
C SER A 22 1.64 5.55 5.81
N ALA A 23 2.71 6.17 6.28
CA ALA A 23 2.95 6.38 7.71
C ALA A 23 1.84 7.20 8.41
N SER A 24 1.26 8.19 7.72
CA SER A 24 0.14 8.97 8.25
C SER A 24 -1.11 8.12 8.39
N PHE A 25 -1.44 7.31 7.38
CA PHE A 25 -2.60 6.43 7.42
C PHE A 25 -2.44 5.29 8.42
N LYS A 26 -1.24 4.71 8.54
CA LYS A 26 -0.88 3.79 9.63
C LYS A 26 -1.16 4.42 10.99
N SER A 27 -0.63 5.62 11.22
CA SER A 27 -0.81 6.34 12.49
C SER A 27 -2.29 6.61 12.76
N PHE A 28 -3.05 7.01 11.75
CA PHE A 28 -4.50 7.18 11.86
C PHE A 28 -5.20 5.89 12.30
N ILE A 29 -4.93 4.75 11.66
CA ILE A 29 -5.57 3.48 12.01
C ILE A 29 -5.22 3.08 13.45
N ILE A 30 -3.93 3.15 13.81
CA ILE A 30 -3.46 2.75 15.14
C ILE A 30 -4.08 3.63 16.22
N ASN A 31 -4.08 4.95 16.03
CA ASN A 31 -4.56 5.90 17.01
C ASN A 31 -6.09 5.86 17.22
N ASN A 32 -6.85 5.43 16.21
CA ASN A 32 -8.31 5.45 16.26
C ASN A 32 -8.95 4.07 16.43
N TYR A 33 -8.26 2.98 16.07
CA TYR A 33 -8.83 1.63 16.06
C TYR A 33 -8.02 0.61 16.84
N SER A 34 -6.71 0.47 16.55
CA SER A 34 -5.70 -0.30 17.31
C SER A 34 -4.52 -0.69 16.42
N GLN A 35 -3.42 -1.13 17.06
CA GLN A 35 -2.32 -1.83 16.38
C GLN A 35 -2.82 -3.09 15.65
N GLN A 36 -3.68 -3.88 16.28
CA GLN A 36 -4.22 -5.11 15.68
C GLN A 36 -5.02 -4.82 14.40
N MET A 37 -5.88 -3.80 14.41
CA MET A 37 -6.62 -3.40 13.20
C MET A 37 -5.67 -2.99 12.06
N TYR A 38 -4.58 -2.28 12.38
CA TYR A 38 -3.58 -1.97 11.37
C TYR A 38 -2.90 -3.23 10.81
N ASP A 39 -2.51 -4.17 11.67
CA ASP A 39 -1.86 -5.41 11.22
C ASP A 39 -2.79 -6.26 10.35
N ASP A 40 -4.06 -6.36 10.72
CA ASP A 40 -5.10 -7.07 9.96
C ASP A 40 -5.36 -6.43 8.58
N LEU A 41 -5.38 -5.09 8.51
CA LEU A 41 -5.65 -4.38 7.26
C LEU A 41 -4.43 -4.25 6.36
N ALA A 42 -3.26 -3.92 6.91
CA ALA A 42 -2.06 -3.63 6.12
C ALA A 42 -1.47 -4.90 5.48
N ARG A 43 -1.59 -6.04 6.18
CA ARG A 43 -1.06 -7.32 5.71
C ARG A 43 0.40 -7.26 5.30
N ASN A 44 1.21 -6.60 6.13
CA ASN A 44 2.66 -6.49 5.92
C ASN A 44 3.36 -7.86 5.89
N ASP A 45 2.73 -8.90 6.47
CA ASP A 45 3.18 -10.29 6.40
C ASP A 45 3.25 -10.83 4.97
N LEU A 46 2.52 -10.23 4.04
CA LEU A 46 2.46 -10.63 2.62
C LEU A 46 3.45 -9.86 1.72
N GLY A 47 4.16 -8.87 2.25
CA GLY A 47 5.07 -8.03 1.48
C GLY A 47 4.41 -7.37 0.27
N ALA A 48 4.95 -7.59 -0.93
CA ALA A 48 4.51 -6.91 -2.15
C ALA A 48 3.03 -7.14 -2.55
N VAL A 49 2.37 -8.16 -1.99
CA VAL A 49 0.94 -8.44 -2.25
C VAL A 49 0.03 -8.08 -1.07
N GLY A 50 0.58 -7.39 -0.07
CA GLY A 50 -0.17 -6.76 1.01
C GLY A 50 -1.03 -5.57 0.53
N SER A 51 -1.63 -4.88 1.50
CA SER A 51 -2.56 -3.78 1.27
C SER A 51 -1.84 -2.45 1.10
N TYR A 52 -2.35 -1.56 0.24
CA TYR A 52 -1.74 -0.27 -0.07
C TYR A 52 -2.73 0.90 0.02
N GLY A 53 -2.21 2.11 0.23
CA GLY A 53 -2.97 3.36 0.20
C GLY A 53 -2.50 4.42 1.20
N GLY A 54 -3.23 5.53 1.26
CA GLY A 54 -3.00 6.64 2.20
C GLY A 54 -2.07 7.74 1.67
N GLY A 55 -1.08 7.40 0.83
CA GLY A 55 -0.23 8.38 0.15
C GLY A 55 0.45 9.39 1.10
N THR A 56 0.26 10.68 0.85
CA THR A 56 0.77 11.78 1.69
C THR A 56 -0.33 12.48 2.49
N HIS A 57 -1.52 11.87 2.56
CA HIS A 57 -2.69 12.53 3.12
C HIS A 57 -2.57 12.71 4.64
N ASP A 58 -2.94 13.90 5.09
CA ASP A 58 -3.22 14.21 6.48
C ASP A 58 -4.74 14.14 6.70
N GLY A 59 -5.17 13.29 7.64
CA GLY A 59 -6.57 13.00 7.95
C GLY A 59 -7.40 14.17 8.48
N TYR A 60 -6.82 15.37 8.63
CA TYR A 60 -7.54 16.59 9.01
C TYR A 60 -8.02 17.44 7.82
N SER A 61 -7.83 16.98 6.59
CA SER A 61 -8.24 17.72 5.38
C SER A 61 -9.11 16.87 4.45
N PRO A 62 -10.01 17.48 3.66
CA PRO A 62 -10.72 16.77 2.61
C PRO A 62 -9.78 16.32 1.50
N THR A 63 -9.98 15.13 0.96
CA THR A 63 -9.32 14.70 -0.28
C THR A 63 -9.95 15.37 -1.50
N SER A 64 -9.20 15.45 -2.61
CA SER A 64 -9.65 16.12 -3.84
C SER A 64 -10.78 15.38 -4.57
N ARG A 65 -10.99 14.09 -4.26
CA ARG A 65 -11.99 13.20 -4.88
C ARG A 65 -12.40 12.12 -3.88
N ARG A 66 -13.53 11.44 -4.16
CA ARG A 66 -13.93 10.23 -3.42
C ARG A 66 -12.88 9.13 -3.59
N ALA A 67 -12.62 8.39 -2.52
CA ALA A 67 -11.69 7.28 -2.54
C ALA A 67 -12.19 6.13 -3.44
N VAL A 68 -11.26 5.46 -4.10
CA VAL A 68 -11.43 4.19 -4.81
C VAL A 68 -10.79 3.10 -3.97
N ILE A 69 -11.55 2.04 -3.72
CA ILE A 69 -11.08 0.86 -2.99
C ILE A 69 -11.14 -0.33 -3.95
N LEU A 70 -9.98 -0.90 -4.25
CA LEU A 70 -9.82 -2.06 -5.10
C LEU A 70 -9.95 -3.32 -4.23
N VAL A 71 -10.98 -4.12 -4.50
CA VAL A 71 -11.34 -5.31 -3.72
C VAL A 71 -11.12 -6.54 -4.59
N HIS A 72 -10.31 -7.47 -4.11
CA HIS A 72 -10.03 -8.70 -4.84
C HIS A 72 -11.12 -9.77 -4.66
N GLY A 73 -11.11 -10.82 -5.50
CA GLY A 73 -11.93 -12.02 -5.35
C GLY A 73 -11.22 -13.14 -4.58
N THR A 74 -11.77 -14.36 -4.57
CA THR A 74 -11.25 -15.49 -3.76
C THR A 74 -9.85 -15.97 -4.14
N THR A 75 -9.42 -15.83 -5.39
CA THR A 75 -8.13 -16.33 -5.91
C THR A 75 -7.16 -15.19 -6.25
N ASN A 76 -7.22 -14.10 -5.49
CA ASN A 76 -6.50 -12.87 -5.78
C ASN A 76 -6.06 -12.18 -4.48
N ASN A 77 -5.24 -11.15 -4.62
CA ASN A 77 -4.81 -10.22 -3.58
C ASN A 77 -4.78 -8.79 -4.14
N ALA A 78 -4.52 -7.80 -3.29
CA ALA A 78 -4.46 -6.40 -3.70
C ALA A 78 -3.38 -6.15 -4.77
N GLY A 79 -2.24 -6.87 -4.70
CA GLY A 79 -1.14 -6.78 -5.66
C GLY A 79 -1.55 -7.12 -7.10
N ASN A 80 -2.53 -8.01 -7.31
CA ASN A 80 -3.08 -8.30 -8.64
C ASN A 80 -3.72 -7.07 -9.31
N PHE A 81 -4.08 -6.04 -8.52
CA PHE A 81 -4.71 -4.82 -9.02
C PHE A 81 -3.71 -3.67 -9.28
N PHE A 82 -2.40 -3.94 -9.26
CA PHE A 82 -1.41 -2.90 -9.57
C PHE A 82 -1.58 -2.27 -10.96
N GLY A 83 -2.07 -3.03 -11.95
CA GLY A 83 -2.40 -2.47 -13.26
C GLY A 83 -3.48 -1.38 -13.18
N GLN A 84 -4.58 -1.67 -12.49
CA GLN A 84 -5.70 -0.76 -12.29
C GLN A 84 -5.30 0.43 -11.43
N ARG A 85 -4.54 0.19 -10.34
CA ARG A 85 -3.94 1.24 -9.51
C ARG A 85 -3.11 2.18 -10.38
N ASN A 86 -2.18 1.66 -11.17
CA ASN A 86 -1.29 2.47 -11.99
C ASN A 86 -2.04 3.24 -13.08
N ALA A 87 -3.11 2.66 -13.66
CA ALA A 87 -3.99 3.35 -14.58
C ALA A 87 -4.74 4.51 -13.92
N LEU A 88 -5.21 4.36 -12.67
CA LEU A 88 -5.80 5.48 -11.93
C LEU A 88 -4.76 6.57 -11.67
N LEU A 89 -3.58 6.20 -11.17
CA LEU A 89 -2.51 7.15 -10.86
C LEU A 89 -2.05 7.92 -12.11
N SER A 90 -1.96 7.26 -13.27
CA SER A 90 -1.61 7.94 -14.52
C SER A 90 -2.70 8.90 -15.02
N ASN A 91 -3.94 8.74 -14.56
CA ASN A 91 -5.08 9.61 -14.87
C ASN A 91 -5.34 10.68 -13.77
N GLY A 92 -4.29 11.07 -13.05
CA GLY A 92 -4.34 12.18 -12.08
C GLY A 92 -5.04 11.83 -10.77
N TRP A 93 -5.22 10.54 -10.46
CA TRP A 93 -5.54 10.11 -9.11
C TRP A 93 -4.27 10.07 -8.26
N SER A 94 -4.39 10.32 -6.96
CA SER A 94 -3.28 10.22 -6.02
C SER A 94 -3.38 8.93 -5.19
N GLN A 95 -2.26 8.51 -4.61
CA GLN A 95 -2.22 7.37 -3.69
C GLN A 95 -3.03 7.62 -2.40
N GLU A 96 -3.37 8.88 -2.13
CA GLU A 96 -4.23 9.31 -1.02
C GLU A 96 -5.69 8.87 -1.18
N ILE A 97 -6.09 8.53 -2.41
CA ILE A 97 -7.48 8.21 -2.75
C ILE A 97 -7.60 6.88 -3.51
N VAL A 98 -6.52 6.13 -3.68
CA VAL A 98 -6.53 4.81 -4.32
C VAL A 98 -5.98 3.79 -3.34
N TYR A 99 -6.86 2.91 -2.86
CA TYR A 99 -6.58 1.90 -1.85
C TYR A 99 -6.78 0.51 -2.43
N GLY A 100 -6.07 -0.47 -1.88
CA GLY A 100 -6.32 -1.89 -2.11
C GLY A 100 -6.08 -2.65 -0.82
N THR A 101 -6.95 -3.61 -0.51
CA THR A 101 -6.85 -4.43 0.69
C THR A 101 -6.75 -5.91 0.35
N THR A 102 -5.82 -6.62 0.99
CA THR A 102 -5.74 -8.07 0.92
C THR A 102 -6.40 -8.67 2.16
N TYR A 103 -7.35 -9.58 1.96
CA TYR A 103 -8.05 -10.29 3.03
C TYR A 103 -7.93 -11.81 2.85
N GLY A 104 -8.24 -12.57 3.92
CA GLY A 104 -8.04 -14.02 3.92
C GLY A 104 -6.56 -14.40 3.92
N SER A 105 -6.20 -15.53 3.32
CA SER A 105 -4.80 -15.99 3.26
C SER A 105 -3.91 -15.10 2.39
N GLY A 106 -4.48 -14.33 1.45
CA GLY A 106 -3.72 -13.54 0.47
C GLY A 106 -3.01 -14.37 -0.60
N SER A 107 -3.24 -15.69 -0.59
CA SER A 107 -2.77 -16.60 -1.65
C SER A 107 -3.60 -16.37 -2.92
N ALA A 108 -2.92 -16.04 -4.01
CA ALA A 108 -3.48 -15.99 -5.37
C ALA A 108 -2.96 -17.19 -6.17
#